data_AF-A0A534RZC0-F1
#
_entry.id   AF-A0A534RZC0-F1
#
_cell.length_a   1.000
_cell.length_b   1.000
_cell.length_c   1.000
_cell.angle_alpha   90.00
_cell.angle_beta   90.00
_cell.angle_gamma   90.00
#
_symmetry.space_group_name_H-M   'P 1'
#
loop_
_entity.id
_entity.type
_entity.pdbx_description
1 polymer ?
#
loop_
_entity_poly.entity_id
_entity_poly.type
_entity_poly.pdbx_seq_one_letter_code
_entity_poly.pdbx_strand_id
1 'polypeptide(L)'
;MSSSNGDVKAILTDKTVIRAEVPINLSEIGSGMYLGTTATKQSDGTFLASEVHVFSEDQRGTGEGHRPLGSAPQSGATMTNANVEHVEDIAVKDIKGRLITLKYKGGEVKVLVPPDIPLVKRVLGDRNSLKNGAEVSLQGTQSSGGALEATQVTVRTGGR
;
A
#
# COMPACT_ATOMS: atom_id res chain seq x y z
N MET A 1 2.92 13.99 0.68
CA MET A 1 2.01 15.12 0.39
C MET A 1 1.12 14.70 -0.76
N SER A 2 -0.18 14.55 -0.53
CA SER A 2 -1.19 14.50 -1.58
C SER A 2 -1.37 15.93 -2.09
N SER A 3 -1.15 16.17 -3.38
CA SER A 3 -1.38 17.50 -3.94
C SER A 3 -2.89 17.79 -3.96
N SER A 4 -3.29 18.87 -3.30
CA SER A 4 -4.60 19.48 -3.47
C SER A 4 -4.78 19.98 -4.90
N ASN A 5 -5.86 19.55 -5.57
CA ASN A 5 -6.46 20.08 -6.81
C ASN A 5 -5.58 21.02 -7.66
N GLY A 6 -4.79 20.44 -8.56
CA GLY A 6 -4.03 21.13 -9.60
C GLY A 6 -3.08 20.16 -10.34
N ASP A 7 -2.76 20.47 -11.60
CA ASP A 7 -1.81 19.67 -12.38
C ASP A 7 -0.42 19.71 -11.72
N VAL A 8 0.14 18.54 -11.40
CA VAL A 8 1.52 18.42 -10.90
C VAL A 8 2.43 18.09 -12.07
N LYS A 9 3.35 19.00 -12.41
CA LYS A 9 4.41 18.71 -13.38
C LYS A 9 5.47 17.83 -12.73
N ALA A 10 5.58 16.59 -13.21
CA ALA A 10 6.61 15.65 -12.79
C ALA A 10 7.74 15.56 -13.83
N ILE A 11 8.98 15.60 -13.36
CA ILE A 11 10.17 15.34 -14.17
C ILE A 11 10.53 13.86 -13.99
N LEU A 12 10.60 13.12 -15.09
CA LEU A 12 11.08 11.74 -15.12
C LEU A 12 12.47 11.71 -15.75
N THR A 13 13.41 11.03 -15.11
CA THR A 13 14.77 10.78 -15.62
C THR A 13 14.93 9.30 -15.91
N ASP A 14 16.05 8.88 -16.49
CA ASP A 14 16.31 7.45 -16.72
C ASP A 14 16.53 6.66 -15.42
N LYS A 15 16.69 7.36 -14.29
CA LYS A 15 16.75 6.77 -12.96
C LYS A 15 15.38 6.62 -12.31
N THR A 16 14.33 7.21 -12.88
CA THR A 16 12.99 7.12 -12.31
C THR A 16 12.47 5.68 -12.44
N VAL A 17 12.20 5.05 -11.30
CA VAL A 17 11.68 3.68 -11.26
C VAL A 17 10.19 3.70 -11.59
N ILE A 18 9.80 2.96 -12.62
CA ILE A 18 8.40 2.73 -12.95
C ILE A 18 7.95 1.44 -12.29
N ARG A 19 6.79 1.49 -11.62
CA ARG A 19 6.14 0.34 -11.00
C ARG A 19 4.70 0.27 -11.45
N ALA A 20 4.14 -0.93 -11.36
CA ALA A 20 2.71 -1.17 -11.50
C ALA A 20 2.18 -1.87 -10.26
N GLU A 21 0.94 -1.58 -9.90
CA GLU A 21 0.14 -2.42 -9.03
C GLU A 21 -0.60 -3.44 -9.89
N VAL A 22 -0.53 -4.71 -9.52
CA VAL A 22 -1.28 -5.81 -10.16
C VAL A 22 -2.23 -6.43 -9.15
N PRO A 23 -3.48 -6.74 -9.49
CA PRO A 23 -4.39 -7.41 -8.55
C PRO A 23 -3.86 -8.79 -8.19
N ILE A 24 -4.05 -9.20 -6.93
CA ILE A 24 -3.71 -10.53 -6.44
C ILE A 24 -4.87 -11.11 -5.63
N ASN A 25 -4.88 -12.43 -5.47
CA ASN A 25 -5.81 -13.12 -4.60
C ASN A 25 -5.32 -13.10 -3.15
N LEU A 26 -6.26 -13.12 -2.19
CA LEU A 26 -5.94 -13.23 -0.76
C LEU A 26 -5.07 -14.46 -0.44
N SER A 27 -5.25 -15.55 -1.19
CA SER A 27 -4.47 -16.78 -1.06
C SER A 27 -2.96 -16.58 -1.30
N GLU A 28 -2.58 -15.57 -2.09
CA GLU A 28 -1.19 -15.28 -2.45
C GLU A 28 -0.43 -14.56 -1.34
N ILE A 29 -1.12 -14.00 -0.34
CA ILE A 29 -0.46 -13.40 0.82
C ILE A 29 0.02 -14.50 1.74
N GLY A 30 1.34 -14.59 1.92
CA GLY A 30 2.01 -15.58 2.76
C GLY A 30 3.01 -14.97 3.74
N SER A 31 3.47 -15.80 4.68
CA SER A 31 4.53 -15.42 5.63
C SER A 31 5.80 -14.96 4.93
N GLY A 32 6.50 -14.03 5.57
CA GLY A 32 7.71 -13.40 5.05
C GLY A 32 7.45 -12.23 4.11
N MET A 33 6.26 -12.06 3.54
CA MET A 33 5.95 -10.90 2.67
C MET A 33 5.96 -9.58 3.44
N TYR A 34 6.20 -8.47 2.75
CA TYR A 34 6.13 -7.13 3.33
C TYR A 34 4.89 -6.39 2.81
N LEU A 35 3.97 -6.06 3.71
CA LEU A 35 2.68 -5.47 3.37
C LEU A 35 2.61 -4.01 3.79
N GLY A 36 1.90 -3.20 3.02
CA GLY A 36 1.28 -1.96 3.48
C GLY A 36 -0.21 -2.17 3.59
N THR A 37 -0.76 -1.97 4.78
CA THR A 37 -2.15 -2.32 5.10
C THR A 37 -2.87 -1.11 5.67
N THR A 38 -3.92 -0.66 4.99
CA THR A 38 -4.85 0.34 5.50
C THR A 38 -5.95 -0.38 6.28
N ALA A 39 -6.14 -0.01 7.55
CA ALA A 39 -7.10 -0.70 8.40
C ALA A 39 -7.67 0.18 9.52
N THR A 40 -8.87 -0.17 9.99
CA THR A 40 -9.54 0.49 11.12
C THR A 40 -9.58 -0.44 12.33
N LYS A 41 -9.26 0.11 13.50
CA LYS A 41 -9.28 -0.63 14.77
C LYS A 41 -10.70 -1.06 15.11
N GLN A 42 -10.86 -2.32 15.50
CA GLN A 42 -12.12 -2.92 15.93
C GLN A 42 -12.25 -2.91 17.46
N SER A 43 -13.46 -3.16 17.95
CA SER A 43 -13.75 -3.19 19.40
C SER A 43 -13.03 -4.32 20.13
N ASP A 44 -12.68 -5.41 19.44
CA ASP A 44 -11.95 -6.55 19.99
C ASP A 44 -10.42 -6.35 20.00
N GLY A 45 -9.94 -5.19 19.53
CA GLY A 45 -8.52 -4.84 19.45
C GLY A 45 -7.82 -5.28 18.17
N THR A 46 -8.47 -6.07 17.31
CA THR A 46 -7.98 -6.36 15.96
C THR A 46 -8.17 -5.17 15.02
N PHE A 47 -7.62 -5.26 13.82
CA PHE A 47 -7.81 -4.26 12.77
C PHE A 47 -8.50 -4.90 11.58
N LEU A 48 -9.49 -4.21 11.00
CA LEU A 48 -10.16 -4.65 9.78
C LEU A 48 -9.54 -3.91 8.59
N ALA A 49 -8.93 -4.66 7.68
CA ALA A 49 -8.32 -4.08 6.48
C ALA A 49 -9.39 -3.59 5.52
N SER A 50 -9.17 -2.40 4.96
CA SER A 50 -9.91 -1.88 3.81
C SER A 50 -9.10 -1.95 2.52
N GLU A 51 -7.78 -2.15 2.64
CA GLU A 51 -6.86 -2.24 1.51
C GLU A 51 -5.53 -2.89 1.95
N VAL A 52 -4.96 -3.73 1.09
CA VAL A 52 -3.61 -4.27 1.25
C VAL A 52 -2.83 -4.13 -0.06
N HIS A 53 -1.58 -3.69 0.05
CA HIS A 53 -0.61 -3.85 -1.03
C HIS A 53 0.63 -4.60 -0.56
N VAL A 54 1.08 -5.56 -1.36
CA VAL A 54 2.35 -6.26 -1.20
C VAL A 54 3.44 -5.41 -1.84
N PHE A 55 4.42 -4.99 -1.06
CA PHE A 55 5.62 -4.35 -1.58
C PHE A 55 6.50 -5.38 -2.30
N SER A 56 7.25 -4.93 -3.31
CA SER A 56 8.34 -5.74 -3.84
C SER A 56 9.49 -5.83 -2.83
N GLU A 57 10.31 -6.88 -2.91
CA GLU A 57 11.38 -7.13 -1.92
C GLU A 57 12.39 -5.97 -1.80
N ASP A 58 12.70 -5.30 -2.90
CA ASP A 58 13.57 -4.12 -2.92
C ASP A 58 12.96 -2.88 -2.23
N GLN A 59 11.68 -2.94 -1.87
CA GLN A 59 10.98 -1.93 -1.08
C GLN A 59 10.77 -2.35 0.39
N ARG A 60 11.27 -3.51 0.81
CA ARG A 60 11.11 -3.97 2.19
C ARG A 60 11.67 -2.93 3.17
N GLY A 61 10.89 -2.66 4.23
CA GLY A 61 11.20 -1.63 5.23
C GLY A 61 10.70 -0.23 4.87
N THR A 62 10.14 -0.02 3.67
CA THR A 62 9.56 1.27 3.27
C THR A 62 8.48 1.70 4.24
N GLY A 63 8.74 2.79 4.97
CA GLY A 63 7.80 3.35 5.93
C GLY A 63 7.38 2.35 7.00
N GLU A 64 8.27 1.47 7.45
CA GLU A 64 8.01 0.46 8.47
C GLU A 64 7.31 1.05 9.71
N GLY A 65 6.33 0.31 10.24
CA GLY A 65 5.64 0.63 11.49
C GLY A 65 4.13 0.80 11.33
N HIS A 66 3.49 1.19 12.42
CA HIS A 66 2.06 1.42 12.54
C HIS A 66 1.80 2.90 12.88
N ARG A 67 0.92 3.55 12.13
CA ARG A 67 0.64 5.00 12.27
C ARG A 67 -0.76 5.36 11.79
N PRO A 68 -1.34 6.50 12.22
CA PRO A 68 -2.54 7.05 11.60
C PRO A 68 -2.36 7.25 10.09
N LEU A 69 -3.43 7.03 9.34
CA LEU A 69 -3.42 7.19 7.88
C LEU A 69 -3.31 8.67 7.52
N GLY A 70 -2.13 9.08 7.00
CA GLY A 70 -1.85 10.48 6.71
C GLY A 70 -2.74 11.12 5.63
N SER A 71 -3.31 10.33 4.70
CA SER A 71 -4.23 10.83 3.67
C SER A 71 -5.64 11.07 4.18
N ALA A 72 -6.02 10.46 5.31
CA ALA A 72 -7.32 10.66 5.95
C ALA A 72 -7.17 10.74 7.48
N PRO A 73 -6.51 11.78 8.03
CA PRO A 73 -6.14 11.83 9.45
C PRO A 73 -7.33 11.77 10.42
N GLN A 74 -8.51 12.22 9.98
CA GLN A 74 -9.74 12.27 10.78
C GLN A 74 -10.60 10.99 10.70
N SER A 75 -10.22 10.03 9.85
CA SER A 75 -11.00 8.80 9.64
C SER A 75 -10.84 7.77 10.75
N GLY A 76 -9.79 7.90 11.59
CA GLY A 76 -9.37 6.85 12.51
C GLY A 76 -8.72 5.63 11.83
N ALA A 77 -8.57 5.65 10.50
CA ALA A 77 -7.83 4.64 9.78
C ALA A 77 -6.33 4.71 10.08
N THR A 78 -5.67 3.57 9.95
CA THR A 78 -4.23 3.42 10.17
C THR A 78 -3.56 2.86 8.92
N MET A 79 -2.27 3.11 8.79
CA MET A 79 -1.38 2.45 7.83
C MET A 79 -0.35 1.63 8.60
N THR A 80 -0.30 0.33 8.31
CA THR A 80 0.69 -0.59 8.88
C THR A 80 1.58 -1.12 7.77
N ASN A 81 2.88 -0.83 7.85
CA ASN A 81 3.88 -1.38 6.94
C ASN A 81 4.80 -2.36 7.69
N ALA A 82 4.71 -3.64 7.41
CA ALA A 82 5.28 -4.68 8.26
C ALA A 82 5.46 -6.02 7.54
N ASN A 83 6.22 -6.92 8.17
CA ASN A 83 6.40 -8.29 7.70
C ASN A 83 5.22 -9.16 8.12
N VAL A 84 4.79 -10.07 7.26
CA VAL A 84 3.84 -11.12 7.62
C VAL A 84 4.56 -12.18 8.44
N GLU A 85 4.26 -12.25 9.73
CA GLU A 85 4.79 -13.31 10.60
C GLU A 85 3.95 -14.58 10.45
N HIS A 86 2.62 -14.44 10.52
CA HIS A 86 1.68 -15.55 10.53
C HIS A 86 0.42 -15.22 9.72
N VAL A 87 -0.15 -16.24 9.10
CA VAL A 87 -1.42 -16.18 8.37
C VAL A 87 -2.31 -17.31 8.87
N GLU A 88 -3.53 -16.96 9.28
CA GLU A 88 -4.55 -17.90 9.73
C GLU A 88 -5.83 -17.66 8.94
N ASP A 89 -6.36 -18.69 8.27
CA ASP A 89 -7.67 -18.60 7.65
C ASP A 89 -8.74 -18.59 8.75
N ILE A 90 -9.60 -17.58 8.76
CA ILE A 90 -10.66 -17.45 9.77
C ILE A 90 -12.03 -17.27 9.12
N ALA A 91 -13.06 -17.81 9.79
CA ALA A 91 -14.46 -17.55 9.47
C ALA A 91 -15.10 -16.81 10.65
N VAL A 92 -15.32 -15.51 10.50
CA VAL A 92 -15.95 -14.67 11.54
C VAL A 92 -17.26 -14.14 11.00
N LYS A 93 -18.38 -14.49 11.63
CA LYS A 93 -19.72 -13.98 11.27
C LYS A 93 -19.97 -14.04 9.76
N ASP A 94 -19.70 -15.19 9.15
CA ASP A 94 -19.82 -15.49 7.71
C ASP A 94 -18.82 -14.80 6.76
N ILE A 95 -17.85 -14.04 7.28
CA ILE A 95 -16.73 -13.51 6.49
C ILE A 95 -15.61 -14.56 6.48
N LYS A 96 -15.31 -15.11 5.31
CA LYS A 96 -14.13 -15.96 5.07
C LYS A 96 -12.93 -15.07 4.75
N GLY A 97 -12.16 -14.71 5.77
CA GLY A 97 -10.99 -13.85 5.65
C GLY A 97 -9.71 -14.52 6.15
N ARG A 98 -8.64 -13.75 6.22
CA ARG A 98 -7.38 -14.15 6.85
C ARG A 98 -7.03 -13.23 8.00
N LEU A 99 -6.77 -13.80 9.17
CA LEU A 99 -6.10 -13.08 10.25
C LEU A 99 -4.60 -13.10 9.97
N ILE A 100 -4.02 -11.92 9.78
CA ILE A 100 -2.61 -11.75 9.45
C ILE A 100 -1.92 -11.05 10.62
N THR A 101 -0.90 -11.70 11.17
CA THR A 101 -0.02 -11.08 12.16
C THR A 101 1.08 -10.33 11.45
N LEU A 102 1.06 -9.01 11.59
CA LEU A 102 2.03 -8.08 11.01
C LEU A 102 3.05 -7.66 12.07
N LYS A 103 4.33 -7.91 11.80
CA LYS A 103 5.43 -7.64 12.73
C LYS A 103 6.40 -6.60 12.17
N TYR A 104 6.70 -5.61 13.00
CA TYR A 104 7.64 -4.53 12.72
C TYR A 104 8.49 -4.27 13.98
N LYS A 105 9.57 -3.48 13.86
CA LYS A 105 10.49 -3.24 14.98
C LYS A 105 9.84 -2.74 16.28
N GLY A 106 8.74 -2.01 16.16
CA GLY A 106 8.02 -1.41 17.29
C GLY A 106 6.88 -2.26 17.86
N GLY A 107 6.65 -3.48 17.33
CA GLY A 107 5.60 -4.37 17.84
C GLY A 107 4.92 -5.19 16.74
N GLU A 108 3.73 -5.67 17.08
CA GLU A 108 2.90 -6.46 16.18
C GLU A 108 1.45 -5.97 16.17
N VAL A 109 0.78 -6.18 15.05
CA VAL A 109 -0.64 -5.89 14.86
C VAL A 109 -1.30 -7.08 14.19
N LYS A 110 -2.48 -7.48 14.68
CA LYS A 110 -3.32 -8.49 14.03
C LYS A 110 -4.35 -7.81 13.15
N VAL A 111 -4.36 -8.15 11.87
CA VAL A 111 -5.26 -7.57 10.87
C VAL A 111 -6.12 -8.67 10.25
N LEU A 112 -7.44 -8.51 10.32
CA LEU A 112 -8.38 -9.28 9.53
C LEU A 112 -8.45 -8.70 8.13
N VAL A 113 -8.09 -9.52 7.15
CA VAL A 113 -8.15 -9.21 5.72
C VAL A 113 -9.33 -9.96 5.11
N PRO A 114 -10.43 -9.27 4.77
CA PRO A 114 -11.55 -9.88 4.07
C PRO A 114 -11.20 -10.12 2.58
N PRO A 115 -11.97 -10.95 1.87
CA PRO A 115 -11.66 -11.32 0.48
C PRO A 115 -12.10 -10.26 -0.55
N ASP A 116 -12.92 -9.28 -0.14
CA ASP A 116 -13.62 -8.31 -0.99
C ASP A 116 -13.05 -6.89 -0.87
N ILE A 117 -11.74 -6.77 -0.66
CA ILE A 117 -11.03 -5.49 -0.66
C ILE A 117 -9.97 -5.43 -1.76
N PRO A 118 -9.49 -4.23 -2.15
CA PRO A 118 -8.33 -4.10 -3.02
C PRO A 118 -7.10 -4.80 -2.43
N LEU A 119 -6.65 -5.83 -3.15
CA LEU A 119 -5.40 -6.56 -2.89
C LEU A 119 -4.52 -6.43 -4.12
N VAL A 120 -3.39 -5.74 -3.97
CA VAL A 120 -2.47 -5.52 -5.09
C VAL A 120 -1.05 -5.87 -4.71
N LYS A 121 -0.24 -6.25 -5.70
CA LYS A 121 1.20 -6.41 -5.56
C LYS A 121 1.91 -5.37 -6.39
N ARG A 122 2.93 -4.73 -5.82
CA ARG A 122 3.82 -3.85 -6.58
C ARG A 122 4.85 -4.69 -7.32
N VAL A 123 4.96 -4.41 -8.61
CA VAL A 123 5.96 -5.01 -9.50
C VAL A 123 6.70 -3.90 -10.24
N LEU A 124 7.89 -4.21 -10.76
CA LEU A 124 8.53 -3.32 -11.72
C LEU A 124 7.63 -3.18 -12.95
N GLY A 125 7.45 -1.95 -13.38
CA GLY A 125 6.64 -1.58 -14.53
C GLY A 125 7.51 -1.08 -15.67
N ASP A 126 6.89 -0.98 -16.83
CA ASP A 126 7.51 -0.42 -18.03
C ASP A 126 7.07 1.04 -18.21
N ARG A 127 7.95 1.90 -18.71
CA ARG A 127 7.63 3.32 -18.95
C ARG A 127 6.44 3.51 -19.90
N ASN A 128 6.21 2.56 -20.80
CA ASN A 128 5.06 2.51 -21.71
C ASN A 128 3.72 2.29 -20.99
N SER A 129 3.71 1.96 -19.70
CA SER A 129 2.48 1.90 -18.90
C SER A 129 1.96 3.28 -18.49
N LEU A 130 2.77 4.34 -18.61
CA LEU A 130 2.37 5.73 -18.37
C LEU A 130 1.57 6.27 -19.55
N LYS A 131 0.30 5.87 -19.64
CA LYS A 131 -0.63 6.30 -20.69
C LYS A 131 -1.56 7.38 -20.17
N ASN A 132 -2.09 8.19 -21.08
CA ASN A 132 -3.12 9.16 -20.74
C ASN A 132 -4.31 8.47 -20.05
N GLY A 133 -4.75 9.02 -18.92
CA GLY A 133 -5.82 8.46 -18.09
C GLY A 133 -5.38 7.39 -17.08
N ALA A 134 -4.09 7.00 -17.06
CA ALA A 134 -3.58 6.11 -16.01
C ALA A 134 -3.52 6.83 -14.66
N GLU A 135 -4.09 6.21 -13.62
CA GLU A 135 -3.92 6.72 -12.26
C GLU A 135 -2.51 6.39 -11.76
N VAL A 136 -1.81 7.39 -11.22
CA VAL A 136 -0.43 7.24 -10.75
C VAL A 136 -0.24 7.82 -9.36
N SER A 137 0.73 7.26 -8.64
CA SER A 137 1.31 7.89 -7.46
C SER A 137 2.78 8.17 -7.67
N LEU A 138 3.22 9.33 -7.16
CA LEU A 138 4.57 9.81 -7.32
C LEU A 138 5.27 9.85 -5.97
N GLN A 139 6.52 9.41 -5.94
CA GLN A 139 7.47 9.72 -4.88
C GLN A 139 8.62 10.50 -5.51
N GLY A 140 9.08 11.54 -4.83
CA GLY A 140 10.08 12.45 -5.38
C GLY A 140 10.34 13.65 -4.49
N THR A 141 11.24 14.51 -4.96
CA THR A 141 11.61 15.75 -4.30
C THR A 141 11.16 16.92 -5.15
N GLN A 142 10.63 17.97 -4.51
CA GLN A 142 10.28 19.18 -5.23
C GLN A 142 11.55 19.94 -5.61
N SER A 143 11.71 20.20 -6.90
CA SER A 143 12.79 21.04 -7.43
C SER A 143 12.56 22.51 -7.07
N SER A 144 13.61 23.32 -7.12
CA SER A 144 13.55 24.77 -6.90
C SER A 144 12.60 25.49 -7.85
N GLY A 145 12.30 24.91 -9.01
CA GLY A 145 11.33 25.41 -9.99
C GLY A 145 9.89 24.94 -9.77
N GLY A 146 9.59 24.30 -8.64
CA GLY A 146 8.24 23.87 -8.26
C GLY A 146 7.79 22.54 -8.88
N ALA A 147 8.49 22.01 -9.88
CA ALA A 147 8.24 20.69 -10.44
C ALA A 147 8.71 19.56 -9.50
N LEU A 148 8.01 18.43 -9.50
CA LEU A 148 8.40 17.25 -8.72
C LEU A 148 9.38 16.39 -9.54
N GLU A 149 10.62 16.27 -9.09
CA GLU A 149 11.54 15.28 -9.64
C GLU A 149 11.20 13.90 -9.06
N ALA A 150 10.59 13.06 -9.89
CA ALA A 150 10.07 11.77 -9.44
C ALA A 150 11.20 10.72 -9.40
N THR A 151 11.43 10.17 -8.22
CA THR A 151 12.31 9.00 -8.04
C THR A 151 11.57 7.70 -8.33
N GLN A 152 10.25 7.67 -8.10
CA GLN A 152 9.39 6.54 -8.44
C GLN A 152 8.02 7.00 -8.91
N VAL A 153 7.51 6.33 -9.95
CA VAL A 153 6.10 6.41 -10.38
C VAL A 153 5.49 5.01 -10.25
N THR A 154 4.38 4.91 -9.51
CA THR A 154 3.60 3.68 -9.43
C THR A 154 2.28 3.88 -10.16
N VAL A 155 2.05 3.13 -11.24
CA VAL A 155 0.75 3.03 -11.91
C VAL A 155 -0.18 2.17 -11.07
N ARG A 156 -1.34 2.71 -10.72
CA ARG A 156 -2.34 2.03 -9.89
C ARG A 156 -3.29 1.22 -10.76
N THR A 157 -3.82 0.12 -10.23
CA THR A 157 -5.01 -0.53 -10.79
C THR A 157 -6.21 0.38 -10.57
N GLY A 158 -6.98 0.63 -11.62
CA GLY A 158 -8.11 1.57 -11.56
C GLY A 158 -9.16 1.15 -10.52
N GLY A 159 -9.72 2.14 -9.81
CA GLY A 159 -10.83 1.95 -8.87
C GLY A 159 -10.46 1.96 -7.39
N ARG A 160 -9.65 2.94 -6.95
CA ARG A 160 -9.60 3.34 -5.54
C ARG A 160 -10.58 4.46 -5.23
#